data_AF-A0A453BE05-F1
#
_entry.id   AF-A0A453BE05-F1
#
_cell.length_a   1.000
_cell.length_b   1.000
_cell.length_c   1.000
_cell.angle_alpha   90.00
_cell.angle_beta   90.00
_cell.angle_gamma   90.00
#
_symmetry.space_group_name_H-M   'P 1'
#
loop_
_entity.id
_entity.type
_entity.pdbx_description
1 polymer ?
#
loop_
_entity_poly.entity_id
_entity_poly.type
_entity_poly.pdbx_seq_one_letter_code
_entity_poly.pdbx_strand_id
1 'polypeptide(L)'
;LRESLREVCSLEDVKQRMGKYMSTEACEEVLVMMCQICKNIDERRLKMRANCPIVTDLRLKENATRVFLCYNPEWLRIGLHMVLGGDCLLQSGSWKREKEVSFLKLLLEKQLFGQNVAPTTFAHNKVVEGLHRTDYTEALGDIILKRMFLLVAALDRAKMERALPLKFGIDSLDGGSPPLFCHRANIKSSQQIIHQSLAEAMHGEGDLLMHLSTMGYKLNYQQPALSEYDFTIGNLFEDLHDGIILCRVVQLLLSDASIILKVIAPSDTHKKKLHNCTTAIQYIKQAGVPISDADGVTISAEDIANGDKELILSLLWNMFIHMQLPLLVNKTSLARELSRLNASAVVSFLYPEDQI
;
A
#
# COMPACT_ATOMS: atom_id res chain seq x y z
N LEU A 1 9.05 12.71 26.89
CA LEU A 1 8.95 12.77 25.41
C LEU A 1 9.18 14.18 24.86
N ARG A 2 8.40 15.20 25.25
CA ARG A 2 8.51 16.58 24.73
C ARG A 2 9.94 17.14 24.74
N GLU A 3 10.66 16.99 25.85
CA GLU A 3 12.05 17.46 25.97
C GLU A 3 13.00 16.70 25.04
N SER A 4 12.89 15.36 25.01
CA SER A 4 13.75 14.50 24.20
C SER A 4 13.60 14.72 22.69
N LEU A 5 12.39 15.11 22.22
CA LEU A 5 12.12 15.42 20.82
C LEU A 5 12.31 16.91 20.49
N ARG A 6 12.69 17.77 21.43
CA ARG A 6 12.74 19.23 21.20
C ARG A 6 13.63 19.64 20.01
N GLU A 7 14.72 18.92 19.78
CA GLU A 7 15.64 19.15 18.64
C GLU A 7 15.19 18.45 17.35
N VAL A 8 14.18 17.58 17.45
CA VAL A 8 13.60 16.82 16.35
C VAL A 8 12.38 17.54 15.78
N CYS A 9 11.43 17.93 16.64
CA CYS A 9 10.13 18.48 16.27
C CYS A 9 9.35 19.04 17.48
N SER A 10 8.37 19.92 17.21
CA SER A 10 7.33 20.27 18.20
C SER A 10 6.36 19.09 18.37
N LEU A 11 6.19 18.61 19.60
CA LEU A 11 5.30 17.47 19.89
C LEU A 11 3.84 17.77 19.54
N GLU A 12 3.37 18.99 19.80
CA GLU A 12 2.01 19.41 19.48
C GLU A 12 1.79 19.45 17.96
N ASP A 13 2.75 20.00 17.21
CA ASP A 13 2.67 20.09 15.76
C ASP A 13 2.70 18.70 15.13
N VAL A 14 3.55 17.79 15.63
CA VAL A 14 3.60 16.40 15.16
C VAL A 14 2.29 15.69 15.43
N LYS A 15 1.72 15.84 16.64
CA LYS A 15 0.42 15.26 16.98
C LYS A 15 -0.69 15.80 16.06
N GLN A 16 -0.71 17.11 15.81
CA GLN A 16 -1.65 17.74 14.90
C GLN A 16 -1.49 17.23 13.46
N ARG A 17 -0.26 17.09 12.96
CA ARG A 17 0.02 16.61 11.60
C ARG A 17 -0.32 15.12 11.45
N MET A 18 0.02 14.28 12.41
CA MET A 18 -0.34 12.86 12.41
C MET A 18 -1.86 12.68 12.45
N GLY A 19 -2.58 13.47 13.26
CA GLY A 19 -4.03 13.42 13.40
C GLY A 19 -4.81 13.73 12.12
N LYS A 20 -4.17 14.26 11.07
CA LYS A 20 -4.78 14.40 9.73
C LYS A 20 -4.88 13.07 8.97
N TYR A 21 -4.07 12.08 9.35
CA TYR A 21 -3.90 10.84 8.61
C TYR A 21 -4.27 9.58 9.39
N MET A 22 -4.28 9.67 10.72
CA MET A 22 -4.62 8.57 11.61
C MET A 22 -5.51 9.02 12.79
N SER A 23 -6.17 8.08 13.46
CA SER A 23 -7.00 8.32 14.64
C SER A 23 -6.17 8.79 15.84
N THR A 24 -6.88 9.26 16.87
CA THR A 24 -6.23 9.61 18.14
C THR A 24 -5.60 8.40 18.82
N GLU A 25 -6.21 7.22 18.73
CA GLU A 25 -5.66 5.99 19.31
C GLU A 25 -4.34 5.62 18.64
N ALA A 26 -4.30 5.58 17.31
CA ALA A 26 -3.08 5.34 16.55
C ALA A 26 -1.99 6.40 16.81
N CYS A 27 -2.37 7.68 16.94
CA CYS A 27 -1.43 8.74 17.32
C CYS A 27 -0.79 8.44 18.69
N GLU A 28 -1.60 8.09 19.70
CA GLU A 28 -1.09 7.78 21.03
C GLU A 28 -0.19 6.53 21.02
N GLU A 29 -0.51 5.51 20.24
CA GLU A 29 0.39 4.36 20.06
C GLU A 29 1.77 4.78 19.53
N VAL A 30 1.82 5.64 18.51
CA VAL A 30 3.09 6.18 17.98
C VAL A 30 3.84 6.94 19.07
N LEU A 31 3.16 7.78 19.84
CA LEU A 31 3.78 8.57 20.91
C LEU A 31 4.31 7.68 22.05
N VAL A 32 3.60 6.62 22.42
CA VAL A 32 4.05 5.64 23.42
C VAL A 32 5.29 4.89 22.93
N MET A 33 5.29 4.41 21.68
CA MET A 33 6.45 3.77 21.06
C MET A 33 7.66 4.72 21.07
N MET A 34 7.45 5.98 20.68
CA MET A 34 8.51 6.99 20.65
C MET A 34 8.99 7.39 22.04
N CYS A 35 8.14 7.36 23.07
CA CYS A 35 8.56 7.60 24.44
C CYS A 35 9.57 6.56 24.92
N GLN A 36 9.34 5.29 24.62
CA GLN A 36 10.27 4.22 25.00
C GLN A 36 11.58 4.30 24.20
N ILE A 37 11.50 4.53 22.88
CA ILE A 37 12.69 4.67 22.04
C ILE A 37 13.54 5.87 22.46
N CYS A 38 12.92 7.03 22.64
CA CYS A 38 13.62 8.24 23.07
C CYS A 38 14.33 8.03 24.41
N LYS A 39 13.66 7.41 25.39
CA LYS A 39 14.27 7.10 26.69
C LYS A 39 15.52 6.21 26.52
N ASN A 40 15.46 5.17 25.70
CA ASN A 40 16.60 4.27 25.51
C ASN A 40 17.74 4.92 24.71
N ILE A 41 17.45 5.85 23.81
CA ILE A 41 18.46 6.66 23.12
C ILE A 41 19.14 7.61 24.11
N ASP A 42 18.35 8.35 24.90
CA ASP A 42 18.84 9.32 25.89
C ASP A 42 19.68 8.62 26.98
N GLU A 43 19.28 7.42 27.40
CA GLU A 43 20.02 6.57 28.36
C GLU A 43 21.20 5.81 27.72
N ARG A 44 21.52 6.06 26.45
CA ARG A 44 22.63 5.44 25.68
C ARG A 44 22.54 3.92 25.52
N ARG A 45 21.36 3.33 25.73
CA ARG A 45 21.09 1.90 25.51
C ARG A 45 20.85 1.57 24.04
N LEU A 46 20.38 2.54 23.27
CA LEU A 46 20.19 2.43 21.83
C LEU A 46 20.95 3.57 21.14
N LYS A 47 22.05 3.27 20.45
CA LYS A 47 22.88 4.31 19.81
C LYS A 47 23.53 3.84 18.51
N MET A 48 23.85 4.79 17.64
CA MET A 48 24.68 4.54 16.47
C MET A 48 26.14 4.25 16.87
N ARG A 49 26.90 3.65 15.95
CA ARG A 49 28.36 3.55 16.07
C ARG A 49 28.99 4.95 16.07
N ALA A 50 30.23 5.02 16.55
CA ALA A 50 30.99 6.26 16.59
C ALA A 50 31.02 6.96 15.22
N ASN A 51 31.09 8.30 15.24
CA ASN A 51 31.10 9.16 14.06
C ASN A 51 29.83 9.16 13.19
N CYS A 52 28.69 8.66 13.69
CA CYS A 52 27.40 8.67 12.98
C CYS A 52 27.49 8.17 11.52
N PRO A 53 27.56 6.84 11.31
CA PRO A 53 27.85 6.27 9.99
C PRO A 53 26.85 6.65 8.89
N ILE A 54 25.59 6.94 9.25
CA ILE A 54 24.56 7.39 8.28
C ILE A 54 24.92 8.73 7.64
N VAL A 55 25.78 9.53 8.28
CA VAL A 55 26.25 10.81 7.74
C VAL A 55 27.65 10.69 7.15
N THR A 56 28.53 9.94 7.81
CA THR A 56 29.97 9.90 7.49
C THR A 56 30.35 8.79 6.52
N ASP A 57 29.65 7.64 6.52
CA ASP A 57 29.87 6.55 5.58
C ASP A 57 28.91 6.70 4.39
N LEU A 58 29.46 7.06 3.23
CA LEU A 58 28.68 7.26 2.00
C LEU A 58 27.87 6.02 1.62
N ARG A 59 28.42 4.82 1.80
CA ARG A 59 27.73 3.57 1.44
C ARG A 59 26.53 3.34 2.34
N LEU A 60 26.67 3.55 3.65
CA LEU A 60 25.55 3.40 4.59
C LEU A 60 24.49 4.49 4.38
N LYS A 61 24.93 5.72 4.09
CA LYS A 61 24.03 6.82 3.71
C LYS A 61 23.22 6.51 2.44
N GLU A 62 23.89 6.05 1.38
CA GLU A 62 23.25 5.68 0.12
C GLU A 62 22.30 4.50 0.30
N ASN A 63 22.68 3.51 1.11
CA ASN A 63 21.82 2.39 1.46
C ASN A 63 20.56 2.86 2.20
N ALA A 64 20.71 3.63 3.28
CA ALA A 64 19.57 4.18 4.02
C ALA A 64 18.66 5.03 3.12
N THR A 65 19.25 5.88 2.27
CA THR A 65 18.50 6.68 1.29
C THR A 65 17.71 5.79 0.33
N ARG A 66 18.33 4.77 -0.26
CA ARG A 66 17.67 3.80 -1.16
C ARG A 66 16.55 3.04 -0.47
N VAL A 67 16.76 2.63 0.78
CA VAL A 67 15.76 1.94 1.61
C VAL A 67 14.53 2.82 1.82
N PHE A 68 14.69 4.10 2.19
CA PHE A 68 13.54 5.01 2.36
C PHE A 68 12.87 5.37 1.04
N LEU A 69 13.59 5.41 -0.08
CA LEU A 69 13.01 5.59 -1.42
C LEU A 69 12.20 4.37 -1.92
N CYS A 70 12.16 3.26 -1.15
CA CYS A 70 11.23 2.17 -1.41
C CYS A 70 9.77 2.53 -1.08
N TYR A 71 9.54 3.51 -0.19
CA TYR A 71 8.21 4.05 0.03
C TYR A 71 7.62 4.62 -1.27
N ASN A 72 6.30 4.56 -1.40
CA ASN A 72 5.60 5.34 -2.41
C ASN A 72 5.88 6.84 -2.17
N PRO A 73 6.20 7.63 -3.22
CA PRO A 73 6.54 9.05 -3.08
C PRO A 73 5.51 9.88 -2.31
N GLU A 74 4.22 9.60 -2.47
CA GLU A 74 3.15 10.30 -1.76
C GLU A 74 3.20 10.02 -0.26
N TRP A 75 3.33 8.74 0.11
CA TRP A 75 3.48 8.34 1.50
C TRP A 75 4.77 8.87 2.12
N LEU A 76 5.88 8.85 1.38
CA LEU A 76 7.14 9.39 1.87
C LEU A 76 7.04 10.91 2.14
N ARG A 77 6.35 11.67 1.28
CA ARG A 77 6.06 13.09 1.54
C ARG A 77 5.24 13.28 2.79
N ILE A 78 4.17 12.49 2.95
CA ILE A 78 3.30 12.55 4.12
C ILE A 78 4.11 12.29 5.40
N GLY A 79 4.94 11.25 5.43
CA GLY A 79 5.79 10.91 6.57
C GLY A 79 6.82 12.00 6.88
N LEU A 80 7.46 12.55 5.85
CA LEU A 80 8.41 13.66 6.01
C LEU A 80 7.70 14.93 6.51
N HIS A 81 6.49 15.23 6.05
CA HIS A 81 5.67 16.32 6.57
C HIS A 81 5.29 16.10 8.04
N MET A 82 4.90 14.88 8.43
CA MET A 82 4.59 14.56 9.84
C MET A 82 5.77 14.91 10.75
N VAL A 83 6.98 14.49 10.39
CA VAL A 83 8.19 14.67 11.22
C VAL A 83 8.77 16.08 11.11
N LEU A 84 9.07 16.53 9.90
CA LEU A 84 9.84 17.75 9.63
C LEU A 84 8.97 19.01 9.51
N GLY A 85 7.67 18.84 9.23
CA GLY A 85 6.77 19.94 8.89
C GLY A 85 6.99 20.49 7.47
N GLY A 86 6.44 21.68 7.22
CA GLY A 86 6.53 22.35 5.92
C GLY A 86 5.42 21.94 4.95
N ASP A 87 4.51 22.87 4.67
CA ASP A 87 3.35 22.63 3.80
C ASP A 87 3.73 22.43 2.32
N CYS A 88 4.92 22.89 1.91
CA CYS A 88 5.47 22.65 0.58
C CYS A 88 5.62 21.15 0.27
N LEU A 89 5.74 20.29 1.30
CA LEU A 89 5.81 18.84 1.13
C LEU A 89 4.47 18.21 0.73
N LEU A 90 3.36 18.93 0.89
CA LEU A 90 2.03 18.47 0.49
C LEU A 90 1.62 19.00 -0.89
N GLN A 91 2.40 19.88 -1.49
CA GLN A 91 2.13 20.39 -2.84
C GLN A 91 2.52 19.33 -3.87
N SER A 92 1.56 18.50 -4.26
CA SER A 92 1.69 17.61 -5.41
C SER A 92 1.65 18.43 -6.70
N GLY A 93 2.79 18.99 -7.10
CA GLY A 93 2.94 19.51 -8.46
C GLY A 93 2.98 18.36 -9.47
N SER A 94 2.61 18.62 -10.72
CA SER A 94 2.83 17.72 -11.87
C SER A 94 4.32 17.57 -12.19
N TRP A 95 5.07 16.89 -11.31
CA TRP A 95 6.50 16.67 -11.47
C TRP A 95 6.70 15.37 -12.26
N LYS A 96 7.67 15.37 -13.17
CA LYS A 96 8.17 14.10 -13.72
C LYS A 96 8.77 13.27 -12.57
N ARG A 97 8.49 11.97 -12.53
CA ARG A 97 8.91 11.03 -11.47
C ARG A 97 10.39 11.15 -11.09
N GLU A 98 11.28 11.35 -12.07
CA GLU A 98 12.73 11.50 -11.83
C GLU A 98 13.08 12.73 -10.97
N LYS A 99 12.40 13.86 -11.21
CA LYS A 99 12.60 15.09 -10.43
C LYS A 99 12.08 14.92 -9.01
N GLU A 100 10.97 14.20 -8.85
CA GLU A 100 10.38 13.88 -7.56
C GLU A 100 11.29 12.98 -6.71
N VAL A 101 11.83 11.90 -7.29
CA VAL A 101 12.78 11.03 -6.60
C VAL A 101 14.04 11.79 -6.18
N SER A 102 14.56 12.65 -7.06
CA SER A 102 15.73 13.50 -6.76
C SER A 102 15.46 14.50 -5.63
N PHE A 103 14.26 15.08 -5.60
CA PHE A 103 13.82 15.98 -4.52
C PHE A 103 13.66 15.24 -3.19
N LEU A 104 13.00 14.08 -3.17
CA LEU A 104 12.84 13.28 -1.95
C LEU A 104 14.19 12.78 -1.43
N LYS A 105 15.09 12.37 -2.34
CA LYS A 105 16.48 12.04 -2.00
C LYS A 105 17.18 13.22 -1.30
N LEU A 106 17.09 14.42 -1.88
CA LEU A 106 17.67 15.62 -1.27
C LEU A 106 17.11 15.88 0.13
N LEU A 107 15.79 15.72 0.31
CA LEU A 107 15.12 15.95 1.58
C LEU A 107 15.57 14.95 2.65
N LEU A 108 15.66 13.66 2.29
CA LEU A 108 16.20 12.62 3.16
C LEU A 108 17.63 12.96 3.58
N GLU A 109 18.51 13.26 2.63
CA GLU A 109 19.92 13.49 2.92
C GLU A 109 20.20 14.77 3.69
N LYS A 110 19.42 15.84 3.47
CA LYS A 110 19.66 17.15 4.07
C LYS A 110 18.87 17.37 5.35
N GLN A 111 17.67 16.81 5.47
CA GLN A 111 16.78 17.07 6.60
C GLN A 111 16.53 15.84 7.48
N LEU A 112 16.36 14.65 6.90
CA LEU A 112 16.16 13.45 7.73
C LEU A 112 17.47 12.97 8.37
N PHE A 113 18.51 12.80 7.55
CA PHE A 113 19.85 12.35 7.97
C PHE A 113 20.78 13.52 8.33
N GLY A 114 20.38 14.77 8.07
CA GLY A 114 21.20 15.96 8.31
C GLY A 114 20.72 16.80 9.49
N GLN A 115 21.56 17.72 9.93
CA GLN A 115 21.18 18.81 10.84
C GLN A 115 21.14 20.13 10.06
N ASN A 116 20.15 20.97 10.33
CA ASN A 116 20.14 22.40 9.97
C ASN A 116 20.87 23.26 11.02
N VAL A 117 21.47 22.66 12.05
CA VAL A 117 22.10 23.38 13.14
C VAL A 117 23.50 23.79 12.69
N ALA A 118 23.75 25.10 12.70
CA ALA A 118 25.07 25.64 12.43
C ALA A 118 26.07 25.03 13.43
N PRO A 119 27.30 24.69 13.02
CA PRO A 119 28.36 24.18 13.90
C PRO A 119 28.65 25.06 15.12
N THR A 120 28.12 26.28 15.15
CA THR A 120 28.41 27.34 16.11
C THR A 120 27.73 27.19 17.47
N THR A 121 26.63 26.43 17.60
CA THR A 121 26.02 26.15 18.93
C THR A 121 26.88 25.23 19.78
N PHE A 122 27.68 24.37 19.15
CA PHE A 122 28.67 23.51 19.83
C PHE A 122 30.10 24.11 19.81
N ALA A 123 30.27 25.32 19.27
CA ALA A 123 31.56 26.01 19.15
C ALA A 123 31.85 26.98 20.30
N HIS A 124 31.59 26.60 21.55
CA HIS A 124 32.10 27.33 22.70
C HIS A 124 33.41 26.69 23.20
N ASN A 125 34.51 27.36 22.88
CA ASN A 125 35.91 27.17 23.31
C ASN A 125 36.84 26.32 22.41
N LYS A 126 37.97 26.95 22.06
CA LYS A 126 38.83 26.67 20.89
C LYS A 126 40.09 25.86 21.23
N VAL A 127 40.08 25.04 22.29
CA VAL A 127 41.35 24.61 22.95
C VAL A 127 41.62 23.09 22.93
N VAL A 128 40.70 22.21 22.53
CA VAL A 128 41.01 20.76 22.40
C VAL A 128 40.44 20.16 21.11
N GLU A 129 41.28 20.04 20.08
CA GLU A 129 40.95 19.39 18.80
C GLU A 129 40.81 17.87 19.00
N GLY A 130 39.58 17.38 19.17
CA GLY A 130 39.30 15.94 19.15
C GLY A 130 37.99 15.54 19.84
N LEU A 131 37.78 15.98 21.09
CA LEU A 131 36.61 15.59 21.89
C LEU A 131 35.29 16.14 21.33
N HIS A 132 35.28 17.38 20.84
CA HIS A 132 34.07 18.06 20.38
C HIS A 132 33.44 17.47 19.11
N ARG A 133 34.24 16.80 18.26
CA ARG A 133 33.69 16.12 17.09
C ARG A 133 32.86 14.90 17.49
N THR A 134 33.32 14.16 18.49
CA THR A 134 32.63 12.96 18.96
C THR A 134 31.27 13.31 19.55
N ASP A 135 31.21 14.26 20.49
CA ASP A 135 29.96 14.68 21.15
C ASP A 135 28.93 15.22 20.15
N TYR A 136 29.37 16.00 19.15
CA TYR A 136 28.52 16.49 18.07
C TYR A 136 27.97 15.35 17.21
N THR A 137 28.82 14.40 16.81
CA THR A 137 28.37 13.25 15.99
C THR A 137 27.44 12.32 16.75
N GLU A 138 27.60 12.20 18.07
CA GLU A 138 26.70 11.42 18.92
C GLU A 138 25.33 12.09 19.03
N ALA A 139 25.28 13.38 19.34
CA ALA A 139 24.03 14.14 19.37
C ALA A 139 23.31 14.12 18.02
N LEU A 140 24.06 14.24 16.92
CA LEU A 140 23.53 14.12 15.57
C LEU A 140 22.93 12.72 15.32
N GLY A 141 23.62 11.67 15.76
CA GLY A 141 23.12 10.28 15.69
C GLY A 141 21.79 10.13 16.42
N ASP A 142 21.66 10.68 17.62
CA ASP A 142 20.42 10.61 18.40
C ASP A 142 19.25 11.29 17.68
N ILE A 143 19.48 12.49 17.12
CA ILE A 143 18.47 13.24 16.35
C ILE A 143 18.01 12.43 15.14
N ILE A 144 18.95 11.85 14.39
CA ILE A 144 18.65 11.04 13.20
C ILE A 144 17.85 9.80 13.57
N LEU A 145 18.25 9.08 14.61
CA LEU A 145 17.51 7.91 15.10
C LEU A 145 16.08 8.28 15.48
N LYS A 146 15.90 9.32 16.29
CA LYS A 146 14.57 9.79 16.71
C LYS A 146 13.69 10.17 15.51
N ARG A 147 14.26 10.84 14.50
CA ARG A 147 13.54 11.18 13.24
C ARG A 147 13.15 9.94 12.44
N MET A 148 14.08 9.00 12.23
CA MET A 148 13.83 7.78 11.46
C MET A 148 12.76 6.91 12.13
N PHE A 149 12.88 6.68 13.44
CA PHE A 149 11.88 5.92 14.19
C PHE A 149 10.51 6.59 14.19
N LEU A 150 10.44 7.92 14.39
CA LEU A 150 9.17 8.63 14.36
C LEU A 150 8.51 8.55 12.98
N LEU A 151 9.28 8.74 11.90
CA LEU A 151 8.78 8.66 10.53
C LEU A 151 8.20 7.27 10.24
N VAL A 152 8.97 6.21 10.53
CA VAL A 152 8.54 4.84 10.22
C VAL A 152 7.33 4.44 11.07
N ALA A 153 7.32 4.75 12.37
CA ALA A 153 6.17 4.46 13.23
C ALA A 153 4.91 5.22 12.80
N ALA A 154 5.04 6.50 12.43
CA ALA A 154 3.90 7.29 11.96
C ALA A 154 3.34 6.75 10.64
N LEU A 155 4.20 6.39 9.67
CA LEU A 155 3.75 5.78 8.42
C LEU A 155 3.14 4.39 8.61
N ASP A 156 3.72 3.57 9.50
CA ASP A 156 3.20 2.25 9.85
C ASP A 156 1.76 2.35 10.35
N ARG A 157 1.51 3.22 11.32
CA ARG A 157 0.16 3.41 11.90
C ARG A 157 -0.80 4.12 10.95
N ALA A 158 -0.36 5.17 10.27
CA ALA A 158 -1.19 5.86 9.27
C ALA A 158 -1.67 4.90 8.18
N LYS A 159 -0.79 4.01 7.73
CA LYS A 159 -1.15 3.06 6.70
C LYS A 159 -2.03 1.93 7.23
N MET A 160 -1.76 1.40 8.43
CA MET A 160 -2.57 0.32 9.03
C MET A 160 -4.05 0.69 9.18
N GLU A 161 -4.37 1.92 9.56
CA GLU A 161 -5.78 2.37 9.64
C GLU A 161 -6.45 2.53 8.27
N ARG A 162 -5.64 2.69 7.23
CA ARG A 162 -6.09 2.82 5.84
C ARG A 162 -5.90 1.55 5.02
N ALA A 163 -5.31 0.51 5.60
CA ALA A 163 -5.12 -0.80 5.00
C ALA A 163 -6.48 -1.52 5.02
N LEU A 164 -7.38 -1.02 4.15
CA LEU A 164 -8.80 -1.32 4.01
C LEU A 164 -9.64 -0.92 5.25
N PRO A 165 -10.66 -0.01 5.19
CA PRO A 165 -11.14 0.79 4.03
C PRO A 165 -11.84 2.17 4.31
N LEU A 166 -12.35 2.86 3.25
CA LEU A 166 -13.58 3.70 3.39
C LEU A 166 -14.89 2.97 3.00
N LYS A 167 -14.84 1.87 2.22
CA LYS A 167 -15.49 0.57 2.52
C LYS A 167 -15.25 -0.55 1.48
N PHE A 168 -13.98 -0.94 1.30
CA PHE A 168 -13.44 -2.25 0.85
C PHE A 168 -12.75 -2.30 -0.53
N GLY A 169 -12.34 -1.15 -1.08
CA GLY A 169 -11.53 -1.12 -2.29
C GLY A 169 -10.06 -1.49 -2.05
N ILE A 170 -9.45 -2.24 -2.97
CA ILE A 170 -8.02 -2.60 -2.92
C ILE A 170 -7.21 -1.31 -3.09
N ASP A 171 -6.17 -1.15 -2.28
CA ASP A 171 -5.22 -0.04 -2.40
C ASP A 171 -4.84 0.18 -3.87
N SER A 172 -4.88 1.44 -4.31
CA SER A 172 -4.57 1.88 -5.68
C SER A 172 -5.58 1.58 -6.80
N LEU A 173 -6.69 0.89 -6.53
CA LEU A 173 -7.62 0.47 -7.60
C LEU A 173 -9.02 1.09 -7.50
N ASP A 174 -9.77 0.87 -6.42
CA ASP A 174 -11.20 1.24 -6.31
C ASP A 174 -11.59 1.89 -4.98
N GLY A 175 -10.85 2.93 -4.59
CA GLY A 175 -11.16 3.72 -3.38
C GLY A 175 -10.31 3.38 -2.16
N GLY A 176 -9.22 2.62 -2.35
CA GLY A 176 -8.11 2.51 -1.40
C GLY A 176 -7.05 3.60 -1.60
N SER A 177 -6.15 3.74 -0.63
CA SER A 177 -4.98 4.63 -0.76
C SER A 177 -3.90 3.99 -1.66
N PRO A 178 -2.94 4.73 -2.22
CA PRO A 178 -1.79 4.10 -2.89
C PRO A 178 -1.05 3.16 -1.93
N PRO A 179 -0.31 2.15 -2.43
CA PRO A 179 0.40 1.21 -1.57
C PRO A 179 1.49 1.97 -0.81
N LEU A 180 1.84 1.52 0.39
CA LEU A 180 2.89 2.19 1.17
C LEU A 180 4.25 2.09 0.50
N PHE A 181 4.54 0.97 -0.14
CA PHE A 181 5.80 0.71 -0.84
C PHE A 181 5.58 0.60 -2.34
N CYS A 182 6.56 1.05 -3.11
CA CYS A 182 6.55 0.93 -4.56
C CYS A 182 6.48 -0.54 -5.00
N HIS A 183 5.74 -0.83 -6.08
CA HIS A 183 5.59 -2.18 -6.61
C HIS A 183 6.95 -2.86 -6.92
N ARG A 184 7.89 -2.11 -7.50
CA ARG A 184 9.25 -2.61 -7.83
C ARG A 184 10.23 -2.67 -6.65
N ALA A 185 9.84 -2.22 -5.46
CA ALA A 185 10.72 -2.23 -4.30
C ALA A 185 10.83 -3.64 -3.70
N ASN A 186 12.01 -4.01 -3.22
CA ASN A 186 12.20 -5.28 -2.49
C ASN A 186 11.76 -5.21 -1.02
N ILE A 187 11.46 -3.99 -0.53
CA ILE A 187 11.03 -3.74 0.84
C ILE A 187 9.51 -3.58 0.85
N LYS A 188 8.85 -4.43 1.63
CA LYS A 188 7.39 -4.53 1.73
C LYS A 188 6.88 -4.42 3.17
N SER A 189 7.73 -4.10 4.13
CA SER A 189 7.34 -3.95 5.53
C SER A 189 8.08 -2.81 6.24
N SER A 190 7.42 -2.22 7.23
CA SER A 190 8.03 -1.17 8.05
C SER A 190 9.24 -1.68 8.85
N GLN A 191 9.20 -2.95 9.28
CA GLN A 191 10.33 -3.60 9.96
C GLN A 191 11.55 -3.71 9.05
N GLN A 192 11.36 -4.05 7.77
CA GLN A 192 12.43 -4.11 6.78
C GLN A 192 13.09 -2.75 6.55
N ILE A 193 12.33 -1.65 6.59
CA ILE A 193 12.89 -0.29 6.50
C ILE A 193 13.88 -0.04 7.65
N ILE A 194 13.49 -0.33 8.89
CA ILE A 194 14.38 -0.16 10.06
C ILE A 194 15.60 -1.08 9.95
N HIS A 195 15.38 -2.37 9.75
CA HIS A 195 16.47 -3.34 9.72
C HIS A 195 17.49 -3.01 8.61
N GLN A 196 17.03 -2.80 7.37
CA GLN A 196 17.94 -2.58 6.25
C GLN A 196 18.60 -1.20 6.26
N SER A 197 18.03 -0.19 6.92
CA SER A 197 18.67 1.13 7.04
C SER A 197 19.60 1.27 8.24
N LEU A 198 19.37 0.53 9.33
CA LEU A 198 20.05 0.76 10.62
C LEU A 198 20.93 -0.40 11.10
N ALA A 199 20.70 -1.66 10.71
CA ALA A 199 21.40 -2.80 11.31
C ALA A 199 22.94 -2.67 11.31
N GLU A 200 23.53 -2.17 10.22
CA GLU A 200 24.99 -1.96 10.13
C GLU A 200 25.47 -0.66 10.80
N ALA A 201 24.58 0.30 11.04
CA ALA A 201 24.92 1.61 11.62
C ALA A 201 24.85 1.62 13.15
N MET A 202 24.12 0.68 13.76
CA MET A 202 23.92 0.61 15.21
C MET A 202 25.10 -0.03 15.96
N HIS A 203 25.32 0.41 17.20
CA HIS A 203 26.36 -0.11 18.08
C HIS A 203 25.81 -1.19 19.00
N GLY A 204 26.47 -2.36 19.04
CA GLY A 204 26.12 -3.43 19.99
C GLY A 204 24.80 -4.16 19.68
N GLU A 205 24.18 -3.89 18.53
CA GLU A 205 22.93 -4.53 18.13
C GLU A 205 23.23 -5.82 17.36
N GLY A 206 22.77 -6.95 17.91
CA GLY A 206 22.70 -8.22 17.19
C GLY A 206 21.43 -8.27 16.36
N ASP A 207 20.35 -8.76 16.96
CA ASP A 207 19.01 -8.68 16.36
C ASP A 207 18.32 -7.37 16.78
N LEU A 208 18.48 -6.34 15.94
CA LEU A 208 17.91 -5.01 16.15
C LEU A 208 16.38 -5.06 16.30
N LEU A 209 15.68 -5.86 15.50
CA LEU A 209 14.21 -5.89 15.52
C LEU A 209 13.68 -6.52 16.81
N MET A 210 14.32 -7.58 17.28
CA MET A 210 13.99 -8.21 18.57
C MET A 210 14.22 -7.26 19.75
N HIS A 211 15.34 -6.53 19.73
CA HIS A 211 15.64 -5.54 20.77
C HIS A 211 14.60 -4.41 20.80
N LEU A 212 14.26 -3.84 19.63
CA LEU A 212 13.24 -2.81 19.50
C LEU A 212 11.85 -3.29 19.94
N SER A 213 11.48 -4.53 19.61
CA SER A 213 10.22 -5.15 20.04
C SER A 213 10.14 -5.25 21.57
N THR A 214 11.26 -5.61 22.22
CA THR A 214 11.38 -5.67 23.69
C THR A 214 11.23 -4.29 24.33
N MET A 215 11.67 -3.23 23.65
CA MET A 215 11.45 -1.83 24.05
C MET A 215 10.02 -1.33 23.75
N GLY A 216 9.16 -2.14 23.16
CA GLY A 216 7.78 -1.77 22.82
C GLY A 216 7.62 -1.05 21.49
N TYR A 217 8.67 -0.93 20.67
CA TYR A 217 8.57 -0.38 19.32
C TYR A 217 8.11 -1.47 18.34
N LYS A 218 6.80 -1.56 18.13
CA LYS A 218 6.12 -2.64 17.39
C LYS A 218 5.55 -2.15 16.07
N LEU A 219 6.33 -2.36 15.01
CA LEU A 219 5.91 -2.11 13.64
C LEU A 219 5.17 -3.33 13.08
N ASN A 220 3.97 -3.11 12.55
CA ASN A 220 3.06 -4.19 12.17
C ASN A 220 2.68 -4.17 10.69
N TYR A 221 2.93 -3.07 9.96
CA TYR A 221 2.55 -2.97 8.58
C TYR A 221 3.42 -3.85 7.68
N GLN A 222 2.74 -4.76 6.99
CA GLN A 222 3.23 -5.57 5.88
C GLN A 222 2.33 -5.30 4.68
N GLN A 223 2.91 -4.90 3.55
CA GLN A 223 2.15 -4.68 2.34
C GLN A 223 1.53 -6.00 1.85
N PRO A 224 0.20 -6.07 1.68
CA PRO A 224 -0.46 -7.29 1.23
C PRO A 224 -0.08 -7.59 -0.22
N ALA A 225 0.21 -8.86 -0.53
CA ALA A 225 0.54 -9.28 -1.90
C ALA A 225 -0.57 -8.95 -2.91
N LEU A 226 -1.84 -8.97 -2.49
CA LEU A 226 -2.97 -8.61 -3.35
C LEU A 226 -2.94 -7.14 -3.79
N SER A 227 -2.46 -6.23 -2.94
CA SER A 227 -2.33 -4.80 -3.29
C SER A 227 -1.28 -4.53 -4.37
N GLU A 228 -0.44 -5.53 -4.64
CA GLU A 228 0.58 -5.49 -5.68
C GLU A 228 0.15 -6.19 -6.95
N TYR A 229 -0.98 -6.89 -6.93
CA TYR A 229 -1.43 -7.63 -8.09
C TYR A 229 -1.83 -6.67 -9.22
N ASP A 230 -1.42 -6.99 -10.45
CA ASP A 230 -1.81 -6.24 -11.64
C ASP A 230 -3.15 -6.76 -12.16
N PHE A 231 -4.20 -5.94 -12.03
CA PHE A 231 -5.55 -6.30 -12.47
C PHE A 231 -5.84 -5.94 -13.93
N THR A 232 -4.82 -5.54 -14.71
CA THR A 232 -4.99 -5.33 -16.15
C THR A 232 -5.09 -6.67 -16.89
N ILE A 233 -6.06 -6.76 -17.81
CA ILE A 233 -6.24 -7.96 -18.64
C ILE A 233 -5.57 -7.70 -19.99
N GLY A 234 -4.49 -8.42 -20.27
CA GLY A 234 -3.82 -8.47 -21.57
C GLY A 234 -4.28 -9.68 -22.40
N ASN A 235 -4.31 -10.85 -21.78
CA ASN A 235 -4.78 -12.11 -22.36
C ASN A 235 -5.80 -12.76 -21.43
N LEU A 236 -7.07 -12.69 -21.81
CA LEU A 236 -8.21 -13.16 -21.03
C LEU A 236 -8.03 -14.56 -20.44
N PHE A 237 -7.47 -15.51 -21.20
CA PHE A 237 -7.38 -16.90 -20.78
C PHE A 237 -6.18 -17.19 -19.88
N GLU A 238 -5.10 -16.42 -20.03
CA GLU A 238 -3.92 -16.52 -19.17
C GLU A 238 -4.17 -15.78 -17.85
N ASP A 239 -4.76 -14.59 -17.93
CA ASP A 239 -4.92 -13.70 -16.77
C ASP A 239 -6.03 -14.16 -15.81
N LEU A 240 -7.04 -14.90 -16.28
CA LEU A 240 -8.12 -15.42 -15.42
C LEU A 240 -7.75 -16.72 -14.69
N HIS A 241 -6.73 -17.44 -15.13
CA HIS A 241 -6.49 -18.82 -14.70
C HIS A 241 -6.07 -18.96 -13.23
N ASP A 242 -5.64 -17.87 -12.59
CA ASP A 242 -5.20 -17.87 -11.20
C ASP A 242 -6.33 -17.55 -10.22
N GLY A 243 -7.52 -17.28 -10.78
CA GLY A 243 -8.77 -16.99 -10.09
C GLY A 243 -8.85 -15.60 -9.45
N ILE A 244 -7.77 -14.81 -9.40
CA ILE A 244 -7.73 -13.53 -8.68
C ILE A 244 -8.58 -12.49 -9.42
N ILE A 245 -8.32 -12.30 -10.72
CA ILE A 245 -9.09 -11.35 -11.54
C ILE A 245 -10.56 -11.77 -11.59
N LEU A 246 -10.86 -13.08 -11.70
CA LEU A 246 -12.23 -13.55 -11.71
C LEU A 246 -12.94 -13.24 -10.38
N CYS A 247 -12.31 -13.50 -9.23
CA CYS A 247 -12.84 -13.10 -7.92
C CYS A 247 -13.09 -11.59 -7.85
N ARG A 248 -12.18 -10.79 -8.44
CA ARG A 248 -12.33 -9.33 -8.50
C ARG A 248 -13.49 -8.89 -9.38
N VAL A 249 -13.69 -9.51 -10.54
CA VAL A 249 -14.86 -9.25 -11.39
C VAL A 249 -16.14 -9.56 -10.62
N VAL A 250 -16.22 -10.73 -9.96
CA VAL A 250 -17.38 -11.14 -9.17
C VAL A 250 -17.66 -10.17 -8.02
N GLN A 251 -16.62 -9.72 -7.30
CA GLN A 251 -16.74 -8.70 -6.27
C GLN A 251 -17.40 -7.43 -6.80
N LEU A 252 -16.95 -6.93 -7.95
CA LEU A 252 -17.46 -5.69 -8.54
C LEU A 252 -18.91 -5.85 -9.01
N LEU A 253 -19.24 -6.97 -9.65
CA LEU A 253 -20.59 -7.26 -10.14
C LEU A 253 -21.60 -7.42 -9.00
N LEU A 254 -21.20 -8.05 -7.89
CA LEU A 254 -22.08 -8.29 -6.74
C LEU A 254 -22.03 -7.17 -5.68
N SER A 255 -21.07 -6.25 -5.80
CA SER A 255 -20.72 -5.28 -4.75
C SER A 255 -20.47 -5.94 -3.38
N ASP A 256 -19.92 -7.16 -3.38
CA ASP A 256 -19.61 -7.94 -2.18
C ASP A 256 -18.10 -8.07 -1.98
N ALA A 257 -17.57 -7.34 -1.00
CA ALA A 257 -16.15 -7.34 -0.67
C ALA A 257 -15.65 -8.62 0.03
N SER A 258 -16.55 -9.45 0.56
CA SER A 258 -16.18 -10.64 1.33
C SER A 258 -15.41 -11.67 0.49
N ILE A 259 -15.58 -11.66 -0.84
CA ILE A 259 -14.85 -12.52 -1.75
C ILE A 259 -13.35 -12.19 -1.76
N ILE A 260 -12.99 -10.90 -1.71
CA ILE A 260 -11.60 -10.45 -1.73
C ILE A 260 -10.85 -10.89 -0.48
N LEU A 261 -11.53 -10.96 0.67
CA LEU A 261 -10.97 -11.46 1.93
C LEU A 261 -10.62 -12.96 1.87
N LYS A 262 -11.17 -13.70 0.90
CA LYS A 262 -10.92 -15.14 0.70
C LYS A 262 -9.90 -15.42 -0.40
N VAL A 263 -9.50 -14.41 -1.17
CA VAL A 263 -8.49 -14.53 -2.23
C VAL A 263 -7.12 -14.78 -1.61
N ILE A 264 -6.39 -15.72 -2.17
CA ILE A 264 -5.00 -16.00 -1.80
C ILE A 264 -4.08 -15.39 -2.86
N ALA A 265 -3.30 -14.40 -2.44
CA ALA A 265 -2.23 -13.80 -3.21
C ALA A 265 -0.87 -13.94 -2.47
N PRO A 266 0.25 -14.19 -3.18
CA PRO A 266 0.31 -14.48 -4.61
C PRO A 266 -0.25 -15.88 -4.93
N SER A 267 -0.87 -16.03 -6.11
CA SER A 267 -1.45 -17.29 -6.61
C SER A 267 -0.41 -18.10 -7.41
N ASP A 268 0.72 -18.40 -6.75
CA ASP A 268 1.94 -18.98 -7.33
C ASP A 268 1.95 -20.52 -7.39
N THR A 269 0.97 -21.19 -6.77
CA THR A 269 0.86 -22.66 -6.76
C THR A 269 -0.49 -23.11 -7.30
N HIS A 270 -0.53 -24.28 -7.94
CA HIS A 270 -1.78 -24.85 -8.46
C HIS A 270 -2.89 -24.91 -7.40
N LYS A 271 -2.56 -25.27 -6.16
CA LYS A 271 -3.53 -25.32 -5.05
C LYS A 271 -4.15 -23.94 -4.76
N LYS A 272 -3.36 -22.86 -4.79
CA LYS A 272 -3.86 -21.49 -4.57
C LYS A 272 -4.73 -21.01 -5.74
N LYS A 273 -4.31 -21.31 -6.98
CA LYS A 273 -5.12 -21.04 -8.19
C LYS A 273 -6.48 -21.72 -8.09
N LEU A 274 -6.47 -23.02 -7.80
CA LEU A 274 -7.69 -23.81 -7.66
C LEU A 274 -8.60 -23.29 -6.55
N HIS A 275 -8.04 -22.90 -5.40
CA HIS A 275 -8.79 -22.26 -4.32
C HIS A 275 -9.48 -20.96 -4.75
N ASN A 276 -8.76 -20.08 -5.44
CA ASN A 276 -9.31 -18.82 -5.94
C ASN A 276 -10.42 -19.07 -6.98
N CYS A 277 -10.19 -19.96 -7.96
CA CYS A 277 -11.19 -20.33 -8.96
C CYS A 277 -12.44 -20.96 -8.30
N THR A 278 -12.25 -21.84 -7.32
CA THR A 278 -13.33 -22.43 -6.52
C THR A 278 -14.13 -21.34 -5.80
N THR A 279 -13.44 -20.39 -5.19
CA THR A 279 -14.06 -19.25 -4.49
C THR A 279 -14.92 -18.45 -5.47
N ALA A 280 -14.40 -18.09 -6.65
CA ALA A 280 -15.17 -17.39 -7.67
C ALA A 280 -16.43 -18.16 -8.07
N ILE A 281 -16.30 -19.46 -8.43
CA ILE A 281 -17.44 -20.31 -8.82
C ILE A 281 -18.51 -20.35 -7.72
N GLN A 282 -18.11 -20.48 -6.45
CA GLN A 282 -19.04 -20.52 -5.32
C GLN A 282 -19.89 -19.25 -5.25
N TYR A 283 -19.27 -18.07 -5.37
CA TYR A 283 -19.99 -16.79 -5.34
C TYR A 283 -20.87 -16.60 -6.58
N ILE A 284 -20.38 -16.98 -7.77
CA ILE A 284 -21.16 -16.94 -9.03
C ILE A 284 -22.41 -17.82 -8.91
N LYS A 285 -22.26 -19.03 -8.37
CA LYS A 285 -23.36 -19.97 -8.14
C LYS A 285 -24.36 -19.44 -7.11
N GLN A 286 -23.88 -18.85 -6.02
CA GLN A 286 -24.74 -18.24 -4.99
C GLN A 286 -25.56 -17.06 -5.53
N ALA A 287 -25.03 -16.35 -6.52
CA ALA A 287 -25.76 -15.29 -7.23
C ALA A 287 -26.77 -15.81 -8.26
N GLY A 288 -26.98 -17.14 -8.37
CA GLY A 288 -27.96 -17.75 -9.25
C GLY A 288 -27.52 -17.88 -10.71
N VAL A 289 -26.22 -17.74 -10.99
CA VAL A 289 -25.68 -17.91 -12.34
C VAL A 289 -25.44 -19.40 -12.61
N PRO A 290 -25.89 -19.93 -13.77
CA PRO A 290 -25.60 -21.31 -14.18
C PRO A 290 -24.10 -21.57 -14.33
N ILE A 291 -23.64 -22.71 -13.79
CA ILE A 291 -22.24 -23.18 -13.87
C ILE A 291 -22.16 -24.35 -14.87
N SER A 292 -22.73 -24.14 -16.06
CA SER A 292 -22.69 -25.09 -17.16
C SER A 292 -22.67 -24.35 -18.49
N ASP A 293 -22.14 -24.99 -19.53
CA ASP A 293 -22.22 -24.49 -20.90
C ASP A 293 -23.59 -24.75 -21.55
N ALA A 294 -23.69 -24.49 -22.86
CA ALA A 294 -24.91 -24.69 -23.64
C ALA A 294 -25.31 -26.16 -23.81
N ASP A 295 -24.34 -27.08 -23.77
CA ASP A 295 -24.54 -28.53 -23.92
C ASP A 295 -24.80 -29.21 -22.56
N GLY A 296 -24.74 -28.46 -21.45
CA GLY A 296 -24.98 -28.94 -20.10
C GLY A 296 -23.74 -29.50 -19.39
N VAL A 297 -22.55 -29.29 -19.96
CA VAL A 297 -21.28 -29.65 -19.32
C VAL A 297 -21.05 -28.73 -18.13
N THR A 298 -20.78 -29.30 -16.96
CA THR A 298 -20.54 -28.53 -15.73
C THR A 298 -19.17 -27.87 -15.77
N ILE A 299 -19.10 -26.58 -15.46
CA ILE A 299 -17.84 -25.82 -15.41
C ILE A 299 -17.20 -25.97 -14.03
N SER A 300 -16.04 -26.59 -13.96
CA SER A 300 -15.29 -26.80 -12.71
C SER A 300 -14.23 -25.73 -12.47
N ALA A 301 -13.67 -25.71 -11.25
CA ALA A 301 -12.57 -24.80 -10.92
C ALA A 301 -11.27 -25.20 -11.65
N GLU A 302 -11.09 -26.50 -11.90
CA GLU A 302 -10.00 -27.07 -12.67
C GLU A 302 -10.03 -26.58 -14.12
N ASP A 303 -11.19 -26.48 -14.75
CA ASP A 303 -11.31 -26.00 -16.13
C ASP A 303 -10.81 -24.55 -16.26
N ILE A 304 -11.16 -23.70 -15.29
CA ILE A 304 -10.66 -22.32 -15.22
C ILE A 304 -9.15 -22.30 -14.95
N ALA A 305 -8.69 -23.07 -13.96
CA ALA A 305 -7.27 -23.10 -13.57
C ALA A 305 -6.35 -23.62 -14.68
N ASN A 306 -6.86 -24.51 -15.53
CA ASN A 306 -6.16 -25.05 -16.70
C ASN A 306 -6.28 -24.16 -17.94
N GLY A 307 -7.13 -23.13 -17.91
CA GLY A 307 -7.30 -22.22 -19.04
C GLY A 307 -8.18 -22.77 -20.17
N ASP A 308 -9.18 -23.59 -19.86
CA ASP A 308 -10.14 -24.08 -20.86
C ASP A 308 -10.93 -22.92 -21.47
N LYS A 309 -10.67 -22.62 -22.74
CA LYS A 309 -11.18 -21.41 -23.39
C LYS A 309 -12.69 -21.43 -23.58
N GLU A 310 -13.26 -22.59 -23.93
CA GLU A 310 -14.68 -22.72 -24.23
C GLU A 310 -15.51 -22.62 -22.94
N LEU A 311 -15.06 -23.29 -21.89
CA LEU A 311 -15.73 -23.26 -20.59
C LEU A 311 -15.56 -21.91 -19.88
N ILE A 312 -14.40 -21.25 -20.00
CA ILE A 312 -14.20 -19.89 -19.49
C ILE A 312 -15.13 -18.90 -20.22
N LEU A 313 -15.22 -18.95 -21.55
CA LEU A 313 -16.14 -18.08 -22.29
C LEU A 313 -17.60 -18.33 -21.92
N SER A 314 -17.99 -19.60 -21.76
CA SER A 314 -19.33 -19.97 -21.32
C SER A 314 -19.65 -19.41 -19.93
N LEU A 315 -18.71 -19.49 -18.98
CA LEU A 315 -18.87 -18.91 -17.65
C LEU A 315 -19.04 -17.38 -17.71
N LEU A 316 -18.17 -16.68 -18.44
CA LEU A 316 -18.22 -15.22 -18.57
C LEU A 316 -19.51 -14.77 -19.25
N TRP A 317 -19.98 -15.51 -20.24
CA TRP A 317 -21.26 -15.26 -20.90
C TRP A 317 -22.42 -15.41 -19.92
N ASN A 318 -22.47 -16.50 -19.15
CA ASN A 318 -23.49 -16.71 -18.12
C ASN A 318 -23.46 -15.58 -17.08
N MET A 319 -22.28 -15.16 -16.62
CA MET A 319 -22.14 -14.01 -15.71
C MET A 319 -22.70 -12.73 -16.33
N PHE A 320 -22.38 -12.43 -17.59
CA PHE A 320 -22.89 -11.26 -18.29
C PHE A 320 -24.43 -11.27 -18.38
N ILE A 321 -25.01 -12.38 -18.86
CA ILE A 321 -26.46 -12.53 -19.04
C ILE A 321 -27.22 -12.39 -17.72
N HIS A 322 -26.71 -12.96 -16.64
CA HIS A 322 -27.44 -13.00 -15.37
C HIS A 322 -27.16 -11.80 -14.46
N MET A 323 -25.95 -11.22 -14.51
CA MET A 323 -25.55 -10.15 -13.59
C MET A 323 -25.53 -8.74 -14.23
N GLN A 324 -25.35 -8.62 -15.55
CA GLN A 324 -25.18 -7.31 -16.22
C GLN A 324 -26.30 -6.98 -17.21
N LEU A 325 -26.68 -7.92 -18.06
CA LEU A 325 -27.73 -7.68 -19.06
C LEU A 325 -29.05 -7.14 -18.46
N PRO A 326 -29.53 -7.61 -17.28
CA PRO A 326 -30.75 -7.06 -16.68
C PRO A 326 -30.65 -5.59 -16.28
N LEU A 327 -29.42 -5.08 -16.07
CA LEU A 327 -29.14 -3.68 -15.75
C LEU A 327 -29.03 -2.82 -17.02
N LEU A 328 -28.60 -3.41 -18.13
CA LEU A 328 -28.44 -2.73 -19.42
C LEU A 328 -29.76 -2.63 -20.21
N VAL A 329 -30.67 -3.60 -20.02
CA VAL A 329 -31.90 -3.68 -20.82
C VAL A 329 -33.09 -3.08 -20.07
N ASN A 330 -33.66 -2.02 -20.64
CA ASN A 330 -34.94 -1.50 -20.17
C ASN A 330 -36.09 -2.41 -20.64
N LYS A 331 -36.61 -3.21 -19.70
CA LYS A 331 -37.73 -4.13 -19.95
C LYS A 331 -38.94 -3.47 -20.59
N THR A 332 -39.28 -2.23 -20.20
CA THR A 332 -40.44 -1.52 -20.78
C THR A 332 -40.20 -1.09 -22.22
N SER A 333 -38.98 -0.68 -22.57
CA SER A 333 -38.63 -0.36 -23.96
C SER A 333 -38.61 -1.60 -24.83
N LEU A 334 -38.05 -2.71 -24.32
CA LEU A 334 -38.03 -3.98 -25.04
C LEU A 334 -39.44 -4.51 -25.28
N ALA A 335 -40.31 -4.48 -24.26
CA ALA A 335 -41.71 -4.91 -24.39
C ALA A 335 -42.49 -4.06 -25.39
N ARG A 336 -42.25 -2.74 -25.40
CA ARG A 336 -42.86 -1.82 -26.38
C ARG A 336 -42.41 -2.12 -27.80
N GLU A 337 -41.12 -2.39 -28.00
CA GLU A 337 -40.58 -2.70 -29.33
C GLU A 337 -41.08 -4.06 -29.83
N LEU A 338 -41.12 -5.08 -28.98
CA LEU A 338 -41.73 -6.38 -29.30
C LEU A 338 -43.21 -6.23 -29.69
N SER A 339 -43.96 -5.39 -28.98
CA SER A 339 -45.37 -5.10 -29.31
C SER A 339 -45.51 -4.42 -30.66
N ARG A 340 -44.61 -3.48 -31.01
CA ARG A 340 -44.58 -2.82 -32.33
C ARG A 340 -44.23 -3.80 -33.44
N LEU A 341 -43.22 -4.65 -33.26
CA LEU A 341 -42.82 -5.65 -34.25
C LEU A 341 -43.93 -6.68 -34.48
N ASN A 342 -44.60 -7.13 -33.41
CA ASN A 342 -45.75 -8.01 -33.54
C ASN A 342 -46.95 -7.32 -34.21
N ALA A 343 -47.21 -6.05 -33.90
CA ALA A 343 -48.24 -5.28 -34.61
C ALA A 343 -47.90 -5.09 -36.10
N SER A 344 -46.65 -4.83 -36.42
CA SER A 344 -46.17 -4.70 -37.81
C SER A 344 -46.23 -6.02 -38.56
N ALA A 345 -45.93 -7.15 -37.90
CA ALA A 345 -46.06 -8.48 -38.46
C ALA A 345 -47.53 -8.86 -38.73
N VAL A 346 -48.45 -8.50 -37.81
CA VAL A 346 -49.88 -8.71 -38.02
C VAL A 346 -50.41 -7.85 -39.18
N VAL A 347 -49.91 -6.62 -39.36
CA VAL A 347 -50.26 -5.76 -40.50
C VAL A 347 -49.75 -6.34 -41.83
N SER A 348 -48.53 -6.90 -41.88
CA SER A 348 -48.00 -7.54 -43.09
C SER A 348 -48.65 -8.90 -43.41
N PHE A 349 -49.22 -9.59 -42.43
CA PHE A 349 -50.04 -10.79 -42.66
C PHE A 349 -51.48 -10.47 -43.09
N LEU A 350 -52.04 -9.33 -42.68
CA LEU A 350 -53.40 -8.89 -43.07
C LEU A 350 -53.43 -8.18 -44.43
N TYR A 351 -52.30 -7.63 -44.86
CA TYR A 351 -52.10 -7.06 -46.19
C TYR A 351 -50.82 -7.63 -46.80
N PRO A 352 -50.88 -8.84 -47.41
CA PRO A 352 -49.81 -9.27 -48.30
C PRO A 352 -49.75 -8.23 -49.42
N GLU A 353 -48.58 -7.67 -49.70
CA GLU A 353 -48.36 -6.86 -50.90
C GLU A 353 -48.53 -7.75 -52.14
N ASP A 354 -49.78 -7.95 -52.55
CA ASP A 354 -50.16 -8.26 -53.91
C ASP A 354 -50.87 -7.01 -54.45
N GLN A 355 -50.10 -6.10 -55.06
CA GLN A 355 -50.48 -5.39 -56.30
C GLN A 355 -49.38 -4.43 -56.77
N ILE A 356 -48.68 -4.89 -57.83
CA ILE A 356 -48.09 -4.16 -58.97
C ILE A 356 -46.80 -3.37 -58.73
#